data_AF-A0A1W1VNG1-F1
#
_entry.id   AF-A0A1W1VNG1-F1
#
_cell.length_a   1.000
_cell.length_b   1.000
_cell.length_c   1.000
_cell.angle_alpha   90.00
_cell.angle_beta   90.00
_cell.angle_gamma   90.00
#
_symmetry.space_group_name_H-M   'P 1'
#
loop_
_entity.id
_entity.type
_entity.pdbx_description
1 polymer ?
#
loop_
_entity_poly.entity_id
_entity_poly.type
_entity_poly.pdbx_seq_one_letter_code
_entity_poly.pdbx_strand_id
1 'polypeptide(L)'
;MKIIELIDELEKIVEKSPRIPFTERILVEGSLLLDYLDRLRTLLPDELRQAQWIQQERERLLAEAQQQAKELLAEAEQKAQSLVQETELVKQARVEAGEITSRARRLAAEIKTRAVAYADEVLRELENYLSEILSNIKQGRQELEAYRPSSSPSASPDDQGPDPKA
;
A
#
# COMPACT_ATOMS: atom_id res chain seq x y z
N MET A 1 -48.73 -27.75 -33.33
CA MET A 1 -47.79 -28.57 -34.10
C MET A 1 -46.42 -27.94 -33.99
N LYS A 2 -45.42 -28.69 -33.53
CA LYS A 2 -44.03 -28.23 -33.48
C LYS A 2 -43.45 -28.24 -34.90
N ILE A 3 -42.50 -27.36 -35.19
CA ILE A 3 -41.78 -27.36 -36.48
C ILE A 3 -41.23 -28.75 -36.83
N ILE A 4 -40.76 -29.48 -35.83
CA ILE A 4 -40.24 -30.84 -35.98
C ILE A 4 -41.33 -31.79 -36.52
N GLU A 5 -42.56 -31.68 -36.02
CA GLU A 5 -43.68 -32.52 -36.49
C GLU A 5 -44.05 -32.20 -37.95
N LEU A 6 -43.98 -30.92 -38.35
CA LEU A 6 -44.18 -30.49 -39.74
C LEU A 6 -43.08 -31.04 -40.67
N ILE A 7 -41.83 -31.04 -40.23
CA ILE A 7 -40.70 -31.62 -40.97
C ILE A 7 -40.86 -33.13 -41.10
N ASP A 8 -41.21 -33.83 -40.03
CA ASP A 8 -41.45 -35.28 -40.03
C ASP A 8 -42.62 -35.67 -40.96
N GLU A 9 -43.66 -34.85 -41.04
CA GLU A 9 -44.76 -35.05 -41.99
C GLU A 9 -44.32 -34.82 -43.44
N LEU A 10 -43.52 -33.79 -43.70
CA LEU A 10 -42.94 -33.49 -45.01
C LEU A 10 -42.02 -34.63 -45.49
N GLU A 11 -41.21 -35.18 -44.58
CA GLU A 11 -40.34 -36.33 -44.83
C GLU A 11 -41.17 -37.57 -45.17
N LYS A 12 -42.24 -37.86 -44.41
CA LYS A 12 -43.15 -38.97 -44.74
C LYS A 12 -43.84 -38.82 -46.09
N ILE A 13 -44.20 -37.59 -46.48
CA ILE A 13 -44.77 -37.32 -47.81
C ILE A 13 -43.74 -37.62 -48.89
N VAL A 14 -42.50 -37.18 -48.72
CA VAL A 14 -41.39 -37.45 -49.64
C VAL A 14 -41.09 -38.96 -49.75
N GLU A 15 -41.11 -39.70 -48.63
CA GLU A 15 -40.86 -41.15 -48.60
C GLU A 15 -41.97 -41.97 -49.28
N LYS A 16 -43.24 -41.59 -49.08
CA LYS A 16 -44.41 -42.31 -49.61
C LYS A 16 -44.78 -41.91 -51.04
N SER A 17 -44.11 -40.90 -51.59
CA SER A 17 -44.40 -40.38 -52.93
C SER A 17 -43.99 -41.38 -54.03
N PRO A 18 -44.82 -41.60 -55.07
CA PRO A 18 -44.48 -42.45 -56.19
C PRO A 18 -43.20 -41.98 -56.89
N ARG A 19 -42.25 -42.91 -57.09
CA ARG A 19 -41.02 -42.65 -57.85
C ARG A 19 -41.29 -42.80 -59.34
N ILE A 20 -40.72 -41.90 -60.14
CA ILE A 20 -40.81 -41.98 -61.59
C ILE A 20 -39.75 -42.97 -62.09
N PRO A 21 -40.12 -44.07 -62.78
CA PRO A 21 -39.18 -45.10 -63.22
C PRO A 21 -38.11 -44.52 -64.15
N PHE A 22 -36.89 -45.07 -64.05
CA PHE A 22 -35.69 -44.59 -64.77
C PHE A 22 -35.23 -43.17 -64.42
N THR A 23 -35.75 -42.55 -63.36
CA THR A 23 -35.30 -41.25 -62.84
C THR A 23 -35.18 -41.24 -61.32
N GLU A 24 -34.39 -40.31 -60.77
CA GLU A 24 -34.31 -40.06 -59.32
C GLU A 24 -35.43 -39.13 -58.80
N ARG A 25 -36.48 -38.89 -59.59
CA ARG A 25 -37.54 -37.92 -59.27
C ARG A 25 -38.73 -38.59 -58.57
N ILE A 26 -39.29 -37.88 -57.61
CA ILE A 26 -40.55 -38.22 -56.93
C ILE A 26 -41.70 -37.35 -57.43
N LEU A 27 -42.88 -37.92 -57.53
CA LEU A 27 -44.10 -37.18 -57.85
C LEU A 27 -44.77 -36.74 -56.55
N VAL A 28 -44.78 -35.43 -56.31
CA VAL A 28 -45.40 -34.81 -55.13
C VAL A 28 -46.50 -33.86 -55.57
N GLU A 29 -47.59 -33.80 -54.82
CA GLU A 29 -48.64 -32.82 -55.01
C GLU A 29 -48.13 -31.41 -54.63
N GLY A 30 -48.03 -30.51 -55.63
CA GLY A 30 -47.46 -29.18 -55.45
C GLY A 30 -48.24 -28.28 -54.50
N SER A 31 -49.57 -28.36 -54.51
CA SER A 31 -50.46 -27.64 -53.56
C SER A 31 -50.16 -28.01 -52.11
N LEU A 32 -50.08 -29.31 -51.83
CA LEU A 32 -49.78 -29.82 -50.50
C LEU A 32 -48.40 -29.36 -50.03
N LEU A 33 -47.37 -29.49 -50.87
CA LEU A 33 -46.00 -29.08 -50.54
C LEU A 33 -45.89 -27.57 -50.22
N LEU A 34 -46.59 -26.73 -50.99
CA LEU A 34 -46.63 -25.28 -50.76
C LEU A 34 -47.31 -24.93 -49.43
N ASP A 35 -48.41 -25.59 -49.07
CA ASP A 35 -49.09 -25.39 -47.78
C ASP A 35 -48.16 -25.71 -46.60
N TYR A 36 -47.40 -26.81 -46.69
CA TYR A 36 -46.42 -27.18 -45.67
C TYR A 36 -45.27 -26.16 -45.58
N LEU A 37 -44.77 -25.66 -46.71
CA LEU A 37 -43.73 -24.62 -46.76
C LEU A 37 -44.21 -23.29 -46.17
N ASP A 38 -45.45 -22.88 -46.43
CA ASP A 38 -46.02 -21.65 -45.88
C ASP A 38 -46.28 -21.75 -44.37
N ARG A 39 -46.69 -22.92 -43.87
CA ARG A 39 -46.76 -23.20 -42.43
C ARG A 39 -45.38 -23.14 -41.78
N LEU A 40 -44.36 -23.76 -42.40
CA LEU A 40 -42.99 -23.72 -41.91
C LEU A 40 -42.45 -22.28 -41.88
N ARG A 41 -42.71 -21.49 -42.93
CA ARG A 41 -42.34 -20.08 -43.03
C ARG A 41 -43.01 -19.22 -41.95
N THR A 42 -44.23 -19.57 -41.55
CA THR A 42 -44.96 -18.82 -40.52
C THR A 42 -44.47 -19.15 -39.12
N LEU A 43 -44.17 -20.42 -38.83
CA LEU A 43 -43.81 -20.88 -37.48
C LEU A 43 -42.32 -20.73 -37.16
N LEU A 44 -41.42 -20.92 -38.14
CA LEU A 44 -39.96 -20.86 -37.93
C LEU A 44 -39.47 -19.54 -37.30
N PRO A 45 -39.94 -18.36 -37.74
CA PRO A 45 -39.47 -17.10 -37.18
C PRO A 45 -39.85 -16.89 -35.72
N ASP A 46 -40.97 -17.46 -35.27
CA ASP A 46 -41.42 -17.35 -33.88
C ASP A 46 -40.58 -18.24 -32.96
N GLU A 47 -40.38 -19.51 -33.32
CA GLU A 47 -39.54 -20.41 -32.52
C GLU A 47 -38.08 -19.97 -32.46
N LEU A 48 -37.53 -19.45 -33.57
CA LEU A 48 -36.16 -18.93 -33.58
C LEU A 48 -36.01 -17.70 -32.68
N ARG A 49 -36.99 -16.78 -32.71
CA ARG A 49 -37.00 -15.61 -31.81
C ARG A 49 -37.09 -16.03 -30.35
N GLN A 50 -37.94 -17.01 -30.05
CA GLN A 50 -38.08 -17.53 -28.69
C GLN A 50 -36.77 -18.17 -28.20
N ALA A 51 -36.10 -18.96 -29.03
CA ALA A 51 -34.82 -19.57 -28.68
C ALA A 51 -33.73 -18.51 -28.42
N GLN A 52 -33.65 -17.48 -29.27
CA GLN A 52 -32.72 -16.36 -29.08
C GLN A 52 -33.02 -15.58 -27.80
N TRP A 53 -34.31 -15.34 -27.50
CA TRP A 53 -34.73 -14.66 -26.29
C TRP A 53 -34.37 -15.46 -25.04
N ILE A 54 -34.62 -16.77 -25.02
CA ILE A 54 -34.24 -17.66 -23.91
C ILE A 54 -32.73 -17.63 -23.68
N GLN A 55 -31.94 -17.61 -24.76
CA GLN A 55 -30.49 -17.53 -24.66
C GLN A 55 -30.05 -16.22 -24.00
N GLN A 56 -30.59 -15.08 -24.47
CA GLN A 56 -30.25 -13.76 -23.94
C GLN A 56 -30.68 -13.62 -22.48
N GLU A 57 -31.88 -14.11 -22.14
CA GLU A 57 -32.40 -14.04 -20.77
C GLU A 57 -31.56 -14.92 -19.83
N ARG A 58 -31.08 -16.09 -20.31
CA ARG A 58 -30.16 -16.92 -19.54
C ARG A 58 -28.83 -16.20 -19.30
N GLU A 59 -28.24 -15.57 -20.31
CA GLU A 59 -26.99 -14.82 -20.16
C GLU A 59 -27.15 -13.67 -19.18
N ARG A 60 -28.26 -12.93 -19.28
CA ARG A 60 -28.62 -11.86 -18.36
C ARG A 60 -28.72 -12.37 -16.92
N LEU A 61 -29.49 -13.44 -16.69
CA LEU A 61 -29.69 -14.00 -15.36
C LEU A 61 -28.38 -14.52 -14.76
N LEU A 62 -27.51 -15.12 -15.57
CA LEU A 62 -26.17 -15.52 -15.13
C LEU A 62 -25.30 -14.32 -14.74
N ALA A 63 -25.33 -13.24 -15.51
CA ALA A 63 -24.59 -12.02 -15.21
C ALA A 63 -25.10 -11.38 -13.90
N GLU A 64 -26.42 -11.28 -13.73
CA GLU A 64 -27.04 -10.78 -12.50
C GLU A 64 -26.67 -11.64 -11.29
N ALA A 65 -26.74 -12.97 -11.40
CA ALA A 65 -26.35 -13.88 -10.33
C ALA A 65 -24.85 -13.77 -9.98
N GLN A 66 -23.98 -13.63 -10.98
CA GLN A 66 -22.54 -13.43 -10.75
C GLN A 66 -22.27 -12.09 -10.05
N GLN A 67 -22.98 -11.04 -10.43
CA GLN A 67 -22.84 -9.73 -9.80
C GLN A 67 -23.30 -9.77 -8.35
N GLN A 68 -24.47 -10.35 -8.08
CA GLN A 68 -24.97 -10.54 -6.71
C GLN A 68 -24.02 -11.38 -5.85
N ALA A 69 -23.45 -12.45 -6.41
CA ALA A 69 -22.47 -13.27 -5.70
C ALA A 69 -21.21 -12.47 -5.32
N LYS A 70 -20.72 -11.62 -6.23
CA LYS A 70 -19.57 -10.73 -5.96
C LYS A 70 -19.89 -9.72 -4.86
N GLU A 71 -21.07 -9.09 -4.92
CA GLU A 71 -21.51 -8.13 -3.92
C GLU A 71 -21.64 -8.78 -2.54
N LEU A 72 -22.25 -9.97 -2.47
CA LEU A 72 -22.38 -10.73 -1.23
C LEU A 72 -21.02 -11.10 -0.64
N LEU A 73 -20.07 -11.51 -1.48
CA LEU A 73 -18.72 -11.87 -1.04
C LEU A 73 -17.98 -10.65 -0.48
N ALA A 74 -18.08 -9.49 -1.16
CA ALA A 74 -17.49 -8.25 -0.69
C ALA A 74 -18.09 -7.80 0.66
N GLU A 75 -19.42 -7.90 0.82
CA GLU A 75 -20.09 -7.58 2.08
C GLU A 75 -19.65 -8.53 3.21
N ALA A 76 -19.54 -9.83 2.91
CA ALA A 76 -19.08 -10.83 3.88
C ALA A 76 -17.64 -10.59 4.32
N GLU A 77 -16.74 -10.25 3.39
CA GLU A 77 -15.34 -9.90 3.70
C GLU A 77 -15.26 -8.65 4.57
N GLN A 78 -16.02 -7.60 4.23
CA GLN A 78 -16.05 -6.37 5.02
C GLN A 78 -16.56 -6.65 6.45
N LYS A 79 -17.64 -7.44 6.57
CA LYS A 79 -18.20 -7.82 7.87
C LYS A 79 -17.23 -8.66 8.70
N ALA A 80 -16.52 -9.59 8.07
CA ALA A 80 -15.49 -10.39 8.72
C ALA A 80 -14.35 -9.51 9.25
N GLN A 81 -13.88 -8.53 8.46
CA GLN A 81 -12.86 -7.58 8.91
C GLN A 81 -13.34 -6.74 10.10
N SER A 82 -14.58 -6.24 10.07
CA SER A 82 -15.16 -5.51 11.20
C SER A 82 -15.24 -6.37 12.47
N LEU A 83 -15.71 -7.62 12.37
CA LEU A 83 -15.79 -8.54 13.50
C LEU A 83 -14.40 -8.86 14.11
N VAL A 84 -13.39 -9.04 13.26
CA VAL A 84 -12.01 -9.24 13.72
C VAL A 84 -11.49 -8.00 14.45
N GLN A 85 -11.74 -6.80 13.92
CA GLN A 85 -11.35 -5.55 14.59
C GLN A 85 -12.09 -5.31 15.90
N GLU A 86 -13.34 -5.75 15.99
CA GLU A 86 -14.17 -5.65 17.19
C GLU A 86 -13.84 -6.71 18.26
N THR A 87 -13.08 -7.74 17.89
CA THR A 87 -12.70 -8.81 18.80
C THR A 87 -11.92 -8.22 19.98
N GLU A 88 -12.33 -8.60 21.18
CA GLU A 88 -11.75 -8.12 22.44
C GLU A 88 -10.22 -8.30 22.47
N LEU A 89 -9.72 -9.37 21.85
CA LEU A 89 -8.29 -9.63 21.67
C LEU A 89 -7.55 -8.49 20.92
N VAL A 90 -8.13 -7.96 19.84
CA VAL A 90 -7.51 -6.87 19.05
C VAL A 90 -7.54 -5.57 19.84
N LYS A 91 -8.61 -5.32 20.60
CA LYS A 91 -8.70 -4.17 21.51
C LYS A 91 -7.64 -4.25 22.61
N GLN A 92 -7.54 -5.39 23.28
CA GLN A 92 -6.53 -5.64 24.31
C GLN A 92 -5.11 -5.49 23.75
N ALA A 93 -4.82 -6.07 22.58
CA ALA A 93 -3.54 -5.92 21.92
C ALA A 93 -3.19 -4.45 21.59
N ARG A 94 -4.18 -3.64 21.18
CA ARG A 94 -3.97 -2.20 20.94
C ARG A 94 -3.69 -1.44 22.23
N VAL A 95 -4.40 -1.75 23.31
CA VAL A 95 -4.16 -1.15 24.63
C VAL A 95 -2.75 -1.49 25.11
N GLU A 96 -2.36 -2.76 25.05
CA GLU A 96 -1.03 -3.21 25.46
C GLU A 96 0.09 -2.58 24.61
N ALA A 97 -0.09 -2.50 23.29
CA ALA A 97 0.84 -1.79 22.41
C ALA A 97 0.96 -0.29 22.76
N GLY A 98 -0.16 0.36 23.11
CA GLY A 98 -0.19 1.72 23.61
C GLY A 98 0.60 1.88 24.93
N GLU A 99 0.45 0.95 25.85
CA GLU A 99 1.20 0.94 27.11
C GLU A 99 2.69 0.70 26.90
N ILE A 100 3.08 -0.23 26.02
CA ILE A 100 4.48 -0.49 25.68
C ILE A 100 5.12 0.77 25.09
N THR A 101 4.47 1.41 24.12
CA THR A 101 4.99 2.63 23.49
C THR A 101 5.07 3.81 24.46
N SER A 102 4.08 3.96 25.34
CA SER A 102 4.10 4.96 26.41
C SER A 102 5.26 4.73 27.39
N ARG A 103 5.44 3.48 27.85
CA ARG A 103 6.56 3.09 28.71
C ARG A 103 7.91 3.34 28.03
N ALA A 104 8.05 2.96 26.77
CA ALA A 104 9.28 3.18 26.00
C ALA A 104 9.61 4.68 25.87
N ARG A 105 8.61 5.53 25.61
CA ARG A 105 8.79 6.99 25.55
C ARG A 105 9.23 7.57 26.89
N ARG A 106 8.60 7.13 27.99
CA ARG A 106 8.98 7.58 29.34
C ARG A 106 10.42 7.19 29.68
N LEU A 107 10.78 5.94 29.41
CA LEU A 107 12.13 5.44 29.64
C LEU A 107 13.18 6.18 28.80
N ALA A 108 12.88 6.45 27.52
CA ALA A 108 13.76 7.22 26.65
C ALA A 108 13.97 8.66 27.15
N ALA A 109 12.90 9.32 27.61
CA ALA A 109 12.98 10.66 28.20
C ALA A 109 13.82 10.64 29.49
N GLU A 110 13.61 9.64 30.35
CA GLU A 110 14.38 9.47 31.58
C GLU A 110 15.87 9.22 31.31
N ILE A 111 16.20 8.34 30.35
CA ILE A 111 17.59 8.10 29.92
C ILE A 111 18.23 9.39 29.43
N LYS A 112 17.52 10.17 28.59
CA LYS A 112 18.04 11.44 28.07
C LYS A 112 18.34 12.42 29.20
N THR A 113 17.40 12.59 30.13
CA THR A 113 17.58 13.51 31.28
C THR A 113 18.76 13.06 32.15
N ARG A 114 18.86 11.77 32.46
CA ARG A 114 19.97 11.22 33.25
C ARG A 114 21.31 11.37 32.53
N ALA A 115 21.35 11.17 31.21
CA ALA A 115 22.56 11.35 30.42
C ALA A 115 23.04 12.81 30.40
N VAL A 116 22.12 13.77 30.30
CA VAL A 116 22.45 15.20 30.39
C VAL A 116 22.98 15.55 31.78
N ALA A 117 22.32 15.08 32.85
CA ALA A 117 22.78 15.31 34.22
C ALA A 117 24.16 14.70 34.47
N TYR A 118 24.43 13.51 33.94
CA TYR A 118 25.73 12.87 34.03
C TYR A 118 26.82 13.65 33.28
N ALA A 119 26.51 14.14 32.08
CA ALA A 119 27.45 14.97 31.31
C ALA A 119 27.80 16.26 32.05
N ASP A 120 26.82 16.91 32.67
CA ASP A 120 27.02 18.10 33.49
C ASP A 120 27.95 17.82 34.68
N GLU A 121 27.73 16.72 35.40
CA GLU A 121 28.58 16.34 36.54
C GLU A 121 30.03 16.07 36.12
N VAL A 122 30.23 15.35 35.01
CA VAL A 122 31.59 15.09 34.47
C VAL A 122 32.28 16.40 34.06
N LEU A 123 31.55 17.33 33.43
CA LEU A 123 32.09 18.63 33.05
C LEU A 123 32.43 19.49 34.28
N ARG A 124 31.61 19.42 35.32
CA ARG A 124 31.84 20.12 36.59
C ARG A 124 33.08 19.59 37.32
N GLU A 125 33.27 18.28 37.36
CA GLU A 125 34.49 17.67 37.90
C GLU A 125 35.75 18.12 37.12
N LEU A 126 35.67 18.15 35.78
CA LEU A 126 36.75 18.62 34.94
C LEU A 126 37.08 20.10 35.15
N GLU A 127 36.06 20.96 35.28
CA GLU A 127 36.22 22.39 35.57
C GLU A 127 36.97 22.61 36.90
N ASN A 128 36.59 21.88 37.94
CA ASN A 128 37.24 21.96 39.24
C ASN A 128 38.72 21.57 39.15
N TYR A 129 39.02 20.45 38.45
CA TYR A 129 40.39 19.97 38.26
C TYR A 129 41.26 20.97 37.48
N LEU A 130 40.73 21.54 36.40
CA LEU A 130 41.44 22.55 35.61
C LEU A 130 41.65 23.86 36.39
N SER A 131 40.69 24.24 37.24
CA SER A 131 40.81 25.42 38.09
C SER A 131 41.94 25.27 39.12
N GLU A 132 42.09 24.09 39.71
CA GLU A 132 43.19 23.76 40.61
C GLU A 132 44.55 23.84 39.89
N ILE A 133 44.65 23.24 38.70
CA ILE A 133 45.87 23.31 37.89
C ILE A 133 46.20 24.76 37.53
N LEU A 134 45.23 25.56 37.09
CA LEU A 134 45.43 26.97 36.77
C LEU A 134 45.87 27.79 37.98
N SER A 135 45.34 27.48 39.17
CA SER A 135 45.78 28.10 40.42
C SER A 135 47.26 27.79 40.69
N ASN A 136 47.66 26.52 40.58
CA ASN A 136 49.05 26.09 40.77
C ASN A 136 50.00 26.76 39.77
N ILE A 137 49.59 26.89 38.49
CA ILE A 137 50.36 27.61 37.47
C ILE A 137 50.50 29.09 37.79
N LYS A 138 49.41 29.76 38.22
CA LYS A 138 49.46 31.17 38.60
C LYS A 138 50.40 31.41 39.78
N GLN A 139 50.35 30.54 40.79
CA GLN A 139 51.22 30.60 41.94
C GLN A 139 52.70 30.41 41.53
N GLY A 140 53.00 29.37 40.74
CA GLY A 140 54.36 29.16 40.23
C GLY A 140 54.88 30.33 39.37
N ARG A 141 54.01 30.99 38.59
CA ARG A 141 54.38 32.21 37.86
C ARG A 141 54.68 33.38 38.79
N GLN A 142 53.88 33.59 39.84
CA GLN A 142 54.12 34.66 40.83
C GLN A 142 55.44 34.44 41.58
N GLU A 143 55.76 33.19 41.93
CA GLU A 143 57.04 32.86 42.57
C GLU A 143 58.24 33.17 41.67
N LEU A 144 58.15 32.85 40.38
CA LEU A 144 59.19 33.19 39.40
C LEU A 144 59.32 34.70 39.17
N GLU A 145 58.22 35.43 39.18
CA GLU A 145 58.22 36.89 39.06
C GLU A 145 58.83 37.57 40.29
N ALA A 146 58.58 37.04 41.49
CA ALA A 146 59.24 37.46 42.73
C ALA A 146 60.75 37.14 42.73
N TYR A 147 61.18 36.08 42.01
CA TYR A 147 62.58 35.71 41.86
C TYR A 147 63.29 36.42 40.71
N ARG A 148 62.59 37.26 39.92
CA ARG A 148 63.21 38.06 38.87
C ARG A 148 64.13 39.09 39.56
N PRO A 149 65.46 38.99 39.41
CA PRO A 149 66.37 39.93 40.06
C PRO A 149 66.05 41.33 39.55
N SER A 150 66.01 42.29 40.47
CA SER A 150 66.00 43.72 40.19
C SER A 150 67.33 44.14 39.56
N SER A 151 67.58 43.73 38.32
CA SER A 151 68.61 44.36 37.49
C SER A 151 67.98 45.54 36.75
N SER A 152 68.39 46.80 36.90
CA SER A 152 69.07 47.56 37.94
C SER A 152 68.64 49.02 37.69
N PRO A 153 68.59 49.88 38.71
CA PRO A 153 68.66 51.33 38.52
C PRO A 153 70.13 51.74 38.33
N SER A 154 70.52 52.21 37.14
CA SER A 154 71.59 53.22 36.97
C SER A 154 71.69 53.67 35.50
N ALA A 155 70.95 54.71 35.14
CA ALA A 155 71.53 55.71 34.24
C ALA A 155 72.27 56.68 35.17
N SER A 156 73.57 56.47 35.34
CA SER A 156 74.45 57.42 36.01
C SER A 156 75.48 57.96 35.02
N PRO A 157 75.93 59.20 35.25
CA PRO A 157 76.48 60.11 34.26
C PRO A 157 77.99 59.96 34.14
N ASP A 158 78.52 59.97 32.92
CA ASP A 158 79.92 60.32 32.65
C ASP A 158 80.02 60.68 31.16
N ASP A 159 80.42 61.91 30.86
CA ASP A 159 81.84 62.17 30.56
C ASP A 159 82.01 63.56 29.90
N GLN A 160 82.51 64.52 30.68
CA GLN A 160 83.16 65.72 30.15
C GLN A 160 84.54 65.30 29.64
N GLY A 161 84.65 65.08 28.33
CA GLY A 161 85.95 65.05 27.64
C GLY A 161 86.48 66.49 27.40
N PRO A 162 87.79 66.74 27.52
CA PRO A 162 88.38 68.08 27.51
C PRO A 162 88.58 68.70 26.10
N ASP A 163 88.67 70.04 26.09
CA ASP A 163 89.11 71.03 25.08
C ASP A 163 90.14 70.56 23.98
N PRO A 164 90.19 71.16 22.75
CA PRO A 164 90.84 72.47 22.57
C PRO A 164 90.39 73.41 21.42
N LYS A 165 90.71 74.69 21.64
CA LYS A 165 90.85 75.85 20.74
C LYS A 165 91.20 75.58 19.26
N ALA A 166 90.52 76.28 18.35
CA ALA A 166 91.09 77.20 17.35
C ALA A 166 89.97 78.02 16.69
#